data_AF-A0A256YLE6-F1
#
_entry.id   AF-A0A256YLE6-F1
#
_cell.length_a   1.000
_cell.length_b   1.000
_cell.length_c   1.000
_cell.angle_alpha   90.00
_cell.angle_beta   90.00
_cell.angle_gamma   90.00
#
_symmetry.space_group_name_H-M   'P 1'
#
loop_
_entity.id
_entity.type
_entity.pdbx_description
1 polymer ?
#
loop_
_entity_poly.entity_id
_entity_poly.type
_entity_poly.pdbx_seq_one_letter_code
_entity_poly.pdbx_strand_id
1 'polypeptide(L)'
;MPVKKLKELKKEVKKVEEKHKQVKKEVHQTITFAISLIIFMLLVGTIFFHYFEGWTWVDSFYFSGTTITTLGYGDLVPSHTITKIFIVFYIIFTIGLVLYSASIIASGIIHSIAIYRIKNIWLSRTRKT
;
A
#
# COMPACT_ATOMS: atom_id res chain seq x y z
N MET A 1 20.24 -39.20 8.90
CA MET A 1 18.92 -38.80 8.32
C MET A 1 18.78 -39.43 6.94
N PRO A 2 17.69 -40.15 6.62
CA PRO A 2 17.56 -40.87 5.35
C PRO A 2 17.42 -39.92 4.14
N VAL A 3 18.11 -40.24 3.03
CA VAL A 3 18.26 -39.39 1.83
C VAL A 3 16.93 -38.95 1.20
N LYS A 4 15.87 -39.76 1.30
CA LYS A 4 14.52 -39.42 0.79
C LYS A 4 13.92 -38.19 1.50
N LYS A 5 14.07 -38.10 2.83
CA LYS A 5 13.52 -37.00 3.64
C LYS A 5 14.15 -35.65 3.30
N LEU A 6 15.43 -35.65 2.92
CA LEU A 6 16.16 -34.45 2.48
C LEU A 6 15.65 -33.89 1.14
N LYS A 7 15.23 -34.76 0.21
CA LYS A 7 14.68 -34.33 -1.09
C LYS A 7 13.33 -33.63 -0.92
N GLU A 8 12.47 -34.15 -0.06
CA GLU A 8 11.17 -33.55 0.26
C GLU A 8 11.34 -32.20 0.95
N LEU A 9 12.25 -32.12 1.93
CA LEU A 9 12.60 -30.87 2.60
C LEU A 9 13.08 -29.78 1.66
N LYS A 10 13.97 -30.11 0.72
CA LYS A 10 14.43 -29.15 -0.29
C LYS A 10 13.28 -28.65 -1.17
N LYS A 11 12.30 -29.52 -1.48
CA LYS A 11 11.11 -29.16 -2.26
C LYS A 11 10.20 -28.21 -1.48
N GLU A 12 9.98 -28.45 -0.19
CA GLU A 12 9.18 -27.58 0.66
C GLU A 12 9.84 -26.21 0.87
N VAL A 13 11.14 -26.19 1.17
CA VAL A 13 11.90 -24.93 1.32
C VAL A 13 11.85 -24.11 0.03
N LYS A 14 12.06 -24.74 -1.13
CA LYS A 14 11.96 -24.07 -2.43
C LYS A 14 10.58 -23.48 -2.67
N LYS A 15 9.51 -24.22 -2.34
CA LYS A 15 8.12 -23.73 -2.43
C LYS A 15 7.87 -22.51 -1.55
N VAL A 16 8.41 -22.51 -0.33
CA VAL A 16 8.31 -21.37 0.60
C VAL A 16 9.08 -20.15 0.08
N GLU A 17 10.29 -20.34 -0.45
CA GLU A 17 11.10 -19.26 -1.03
C GLU A 17 10.45 -18.64 -2.28
N GLU A 18 9.87 -19.47 -3.15
CA GLU A 18 9.12 -19.01 -4.32
C GLU A 18 7.88 -18.19 -3.92
N LYS A 19 7.11 -18.68 -2.93
CA LYS A 19 5.96 -17.94 -2.41
C LYS A 19 6.38 -16.60 -1.77
N HIS A 20 7.50 -16.57 -1.04
CA HIS A 20 8.03 -15.33 -0.47
C HIS A 20 8.45 -14.32 -1.55
N LYS A 21 9.15 -14.78 -2.60
CA LYS A 21 9.53 -13.94 -3.74
C LYS A 21 8.31 -13.37 -4.46
N GLN A 22 7.27 -14.19 -4.65
CA GLN A 22 6.02 -13.75 -5.27
C GLN A 22 5.34 -12.66 -4.43
N VAL A 23 5.14 -12.88 -3.13
CA VAL A 23 4.51 -11.89 -2.24
C VAL A 23 5.31 -10.60 -2.20
N LYS A 24 6.66 -10.67 -2.13
CA LYS A 24 7.51 -9.47 -2.14
C LYS A 24 7.37 -8.69 -3.44
N LYS A 25 7.25 -9.38 -4.59
CA LYS A 25 7.04 -8.76 -5.90
C LYS A 25 5.67 -8.06 -5.96
N GLU A 26 4.61 -8.72 -5.51
CA GLU A 26 3.25 -8.15 -5.45
C GLU A 26 3.22 -6.89 -4.60
N VAL A 27 3.78 -6.93 -3.38
CA VAL A 27 3.86 -5.76 -2.49
C VAL A 27 4.63 -4.60 -3.15
N HIS A 28 5.77 -4.88 -3.77
CA HIS A 28 6.54 -3.83 -4.45
C HIS A 28 5.77 -3.20 -5.62
N GLN A 29 5.10 -4.02 -6.43
CA GLN A 29 4.26 -3.54 -7.53
C GLN A 29 3.10 -2.67 -7.02
N THR A 30 2.41 -3.10 -5.95
CA THR A 30 1.33 -2.34 -5.34
C THR A 30 1.81 -1.00 -4.80
N ILE A 31 2.95 -0.95 -4.11
CA ILE A 31 3.51 0.31 -3.57
C ILE A 31 3.84 1.29 -4.71
N THR A 32 4.52 0.82 -5.76
CA THR A 32 4.88 1.68 -6.91
C THR A 32 3.63 2.22 -7.61
N PHE A 33 2.62 1.37 -7.80
CA PHE A 33 1.34 1.77 -8.38
C PHE A 33 0.59 2.78 -7.51
N ALA A 34 0.53 2.54 -6.20
CA ALA A 34 -0.13 3.44 -5.24
C ALA A 34 0.54 4.82 -5.20
N ILE A 35 1.88 4.88 -5.14
CA ILE A 35 2.62 6.15 -5.16
C ILE A 35 2.36 6.90 -6.47
N SER A 36 2.39 6.21 -7.61
CA SER A 36 2.09 6.82 -8.91
C SER A 36 0.69 7.41 -8.95
N LEU A 37 -0.32 6.69 -8.44
CA LEU A 37 -1.69 7.19 -8.39
C LEU A 37 -1.89 8.34 -7.40
N ILE A 38 -1.19 8.31 -6.26
CA ILE A 38 -1.23 9.40 -5.28
C ILE A 38 -0.66 10.68 -5.89
N ILE A 39 0.50 10.61 -6.57
CA ILE A 39 1.09 11.76 -7.26
C ILE A 39 0.14 12.28 -8.34
N PHE A 40 -0.48 11.38 -9.11
CA PHE A 40 -1.45 11.76 -10.13
C PHE A 40 -2.67 12.46 -9.53
N MET A 41 -3.28 11.89 -8.48
CA MET A 41 -4.42 12.49 -7.76
C MET A 41 -4.06 13.85 -7.14
N LEU A 42 -2.86 14.00 -6.62
CA LEU A 42 -2.36 15.24 -6.04
C LEU A 42 -2.28 16.34 -7.12
N LEU A 43 -1.72 16.03 -8.28
CA LEU A 43 -1.63 16.96 -9.41
C LEU A 43 -3.02 17.33 -9.95
N VAL A 44 -3.89 16.34 -10.15
CA VAL A 44 -5.27 16.56 -10.61
C VAL A 44 -6.04 17.43 -9.63
N GLY A 45 -5.98 17.12 -8.33
CA GLY A 45 -6.62 17.92 -7.28
C GLY A 45 -6.08 19.36 -7.26
N THR A 46 -4.75 19.52 -7.28
CA THR A 46 -4.10 20.84 -7.25
C THR A 46 -4.53 21.71 -8.42
N ILE A 47 -4.51 21.16 -9.63
CA ILE A 47 -4.93 21.87 -10.84
C ILE A 47 -6.42 22.22 -10.76
N PHE A 48 -7.25 21.25 -10.37
CA PHE A 48 -8.69 21.45 -10.30
C PHE A 48 -9.07 22.54 -9.29
N PHE A 49 -8.56 22.50 -8.06
CA PHE A 49 -8.86 23.52 -7.05
C PHE A 49 -8.27 24.89 -7.40
N HIS A 50 -7.10 24.94 -8.03
CA HIS A 50 -6.53 26.21 -8.49
C HIS A 50 -7.46 26.93 -9.49
N TYR A 51 -7.98 26.19 -10.48
CA TYR A 51 -8.85 26.78 -11.50
C TYR A 51 -10.28 27.05 -11.02
N PHE A 52 -10.85 26.18 -10.19
CA PHE A 52 -12.25 26.29 -9.79
C PHE A 52 -12.48 27.08 -8.50
N GLU A 53 -11.57 27.05 -7.52
CA GLU A 53 -11.68 27.86 -6.29
C GLU A 53 -10.84 29.14 -6.35
N GLY A 54 -9.95 29.29 -7.34
CA GLY A 54 -9.07 30.45 -7.45
C GLY A 54 -7.99 30.52 -6.36
N TRP A 55 -7.77 29.42 -5.63
CA TRP A 55 -6.73 29.32 -4.61
C TRP A 55 -5.33 29.38 -5.21
N THR A 56 -4.33 29.77 -4.43
CA THR A 56 -2.94 29.71 -4.92
C THR A 56 -2.52 28.26 -5.19
N TRP A 57 -1.46 28.06 -5.98
CA TRP A 57 -0.91 26.73 -6.24
C TRP A 57 -0.54 25.99 -4.94
N VAL A 58 -0.01 26.73 -3.96
CA VAL A 58 0.39 26.19 -2.65
C VAL A 58 -0.82 25.77 -1.85
N ASP A 59 -1.85 26.61 -1.77
CA ASP A 59 -3.09 26.31 -1.04
C ASP A 59 -3.83 25.11 -1.66
N SER A 60 -3.88 25.06 -3.00
CA SER A 60 -4.50 23.95 -3.74
C SER A 60 -3.76 22.63 -3.54
N PHE A 61 -2.43 22.67 -3.53
CA PHE A 61 -1.57 21.52 -3.24
C PHE A 61 -1.75 21.05 -1.80
N TYR A 62 -1.74 21.99 -0.86
CA TYR A 62 -1.95 21.74 0.56
C TYR A 62 -3.33 21.12 0.82
N PHE A 63 -4.40 21.67 0.24
CA PHE A 63 -5.74 21.11 0.37
C PHE A 63 -5.85 19.70 -0.23
N SER A 64 -5.29 19.49 -1.42
CA SER A 64 -5.28 18.17 -2.06
C SER A 64 -4.51 17.14 -1.23
N GLY A 65 -3.32 17.53 -0.74
CA GLY A 65 -2.47 16.68 0.10
C GLY A 65 -3.11 16.33 1.45
N THR A 66 -3.69 17.31 2.14
CA THR A 66 -4.40 17.09 3.42
C THR A 66 -5.66 16.24 3.23
N THR A 67 -6.31 16.33 2.08
CA THR A 67 -7.45 15.46 1.71
C THR A 67 -6.99 14.03 1.43
N ILE A 68 -5.92 13.83 0.64
CA ILE A 68 -5.38 12.50 0.34
C ILE A 68 -4.90 11.80 1.61
N THR A 69 -4.20 12.53 2.47
CA THR A 69 -3.67 12.01 3.74
C THR A 69 -4.74 11.89 4.82
N THR A 70 -5.98 12.28 4.53
CA THR A 70 -7.12 12.28 5.46
C THR A 70 -6.92 13.16 6.70
N LEU A 71 -5.97 14.11 6.66
CA LEU A 71 -5.74 15.08 7.72
C LEU A 71 -6.91 16.07 7.83
N GLY A 72 -7.33 16.64 6.70
CA GLY A 72 -8.54 17.46 6.59
C GLY A 72 -8.71 18.55 7.66
N TYR A 73 -7.73 19.44 7.80
CA TYR A 73 -7.75 20.48 8.85
C TYR A 73 -8.96 21.41 8.80
N GLY A 74 -9.61 21.56 7.63
CA GLY A 74 -10.84 22.34 7.47
C GLY A 74 -10.63 23.86 7.45
N ASP A 75 -9.39 24.29 7.30
CA ASP A 75 -8.97 25.68 7.12
C ASP A 75 -9.28 26.21 5.71
N LEU A 76 -9.13 25.35 4.69
CA LEU A 76 -9.60 25.60 3.33
C LEU A 76 -10.83 24.73 3.06
N VAL A 77 -11.90 25.34 2.56
CA VAL A 77 -13.16 24.64 2.26
C VAL A 77 -13.66 25.07 0.89
N PRO A 78 -13.95 24.14 -0.03
CA PRO A 78 -14.47 24.48 -1.35
C PRO A 78 -15.82 25.22 -1.23
N SER A 79 -15.91 26.36 -1.91
CA SER A 79 -17.07 27.23 -1.89
C SER A 79 -18.09 26.85 -2.97
N HIS A 80 -17.60 26.40 -4.14
CA HIS A 80 -18.43 26.14 -5.31
C HIS A 80 -19.15 24.78 -5.25
N THR A 81 -20.32 24.68 -5.90
CA THR A 81 -21.09 23.43 -5.95
C THR A 81 -20.32 22.34 -6.71
N ILE A 82 -19.64 22.70 -7.80
CA ILE A 82 -18.90 21.74 -8.63
C ILE A 82 -17.71 21.12 -7.90
N THR A 83 -17.01 21.90 -7.09
CA THR A 83 -15.85 21.46 -6.32
C THR A 83 -16.26 20.60 -5.14
N LYS A 84 -17.42 20.89 -4.52
CA LYS A 84 -18.05 20.02 -3.51
C LYS A 84 -18.48 18.67 -4.08
N ILE A 85 -18.95 18.60 -5.32
CA ILE A 85 -19.27 17.31 -5.94
C ILE A 85 -17.97 16.55 -6.25
N PHE A 86 -16.97 17.23 -6.81
CA PHE A 86 -15.67 16.63 -7.11
C PHE A 86 -15.00 16.03 -5.87
N ILE A 87 -14.98 16.75 -4.74
CA ILE A 87 -14.30 16.29 -3.54
C ILE A 87 -14.92 15.01 -2.96
N VAL A 88 -16.23 14.82 -3.11
CA VAL A 88 -16.91 13.59 -2.68
C VAL A 88 -16.34 12.38 -3.44
N PHE A 89 -16.25 12.47 -4.77
CA PHE A 89 -15.67 11.40 -5.58
C PHE A 89 -14.16 11.23 -5.32
N TYR A 90 -13.46 12.35 -5.15
CA TYR A 90 -12.02 12.37 -4.87
C TYR A 90 -11.67 11.63 -3.57
N ILE A 91 -12.43 11.86 -2.50
CA ILE A 91 -12.26 11.18 -1.21
C ILE A 91 -12.56 9.69 -1.34
N ILE A 92 -13.65 9.32 -2.01
CA ILE A 92 -14.02 7.90 -2.21
C ILE A 92 -12.90 7.15 -2.95
N PHE A 93 -12.34 7.75 -4.00
CA PHE A 93 -11.26 7.14 -4.76
C PHE A 93 -9.99 7.00 -3.92
N THR A 94 -9.64 8.06 -3.19
CA THR A 94 -8.42 8.08 -2.38
C THR A 94 -8.48 7.09 -1.22
N ILE A 95 -9.60 7.03 -0.49
CA ILE A 95 -9.74 6.08 0.62
C ILE A 95 -9.71 4.63 0.11
N GLY A 96 -10.33 4.36 -1.04
CA GLY A 96 -10.28 3.05 -1.68
C GLY A 96 -8.84 2.64 -2.02
N LEU A 97 -8.06 3.55 -2.60
CA LEU A 97 -6.64 3.33 -2.92
C LEU A 97 -5.81 3.04 -1.66
N VAL A 98 -6.01 3.82 -0.60
CA VAL A 98 -5.28 3.66 0.67
C VAL A 98 -5.61 2.32 1.32
N LEU A 99 -6.89 1.95 1.41
CA LEU A 99 -7.33 0.69 2.01
C LEU A 99 -6.85 -0.53 1.22
N TYR A 100 -6.92 -0.48 -0.11
CA TYR A 100 -6.40 -1.54 -0.98
C TYR A 100 -4.90 -1.73 -0.78
N SER A 101 -4.13 -0.63 -0.80
CA SER A 101 -2.68 -0.65 -0.62
C SER A 101 -2.30 -1.19 0.76
N ALA A 102 -2.99 -0.73 1.82
CA ALA A 102 -2.77 -1.20 3.18
C ALA A 102 -3.03 -2.71 3.33
N SER A 103 -4.08 -3.22 2.68
CA SER A 103 -4.44 -4.65 2.73
C SER A 103 -3.35 -5.55 2.14
N ILE A 104 -2.77 -5.16 1.00
CA ILE A 104 -1.68 -5.92 0.35
C ILE A 104 -0.39 -5.85 1.18
N ILE A 105 -0.05 -4.66 1.71
CA ILE A 105 1.13 -4.49 2.57
C ILE A 105 1.00 -5.35 3.84
N ALA A 106 -0.16 -5.33 4.48
CA ALA A 106 -0.44 -6.14 5.66
C ALA A 106 -0.30 -7.64 5.35
N SER A 107 -0.88 -8.11 4.23
CA SER A 107 -0.71 -9.49 3.76
C SER A 107 0.77 -9.86 3.56
N GLY A 108 1.55 -8.94 2.99
CA GLY A 108 3.00 -9.09 2.81
C GLY A 108 3.77 -9.28 4.11
N ILE A 109 3.47 -8.44 5.11
CA ILE A 109 4.08 -8.50 6.44
C ILE A 109 3.74 -9.82 7.13
N ILE A 110 2.47 -10.21 7.12
CA ILE A 110 2.00 -11.46 7.74
C ILE A 110 2.71 -12.67 7.13
N HIS A 111 2.84 -12.72 5.80
CA HIS A 111 3.56 -13.79 5.12
C HIS A 111 5.04 -13.84 5.52
N SER A 112 5.71 -12.68 5.62
CA SER A 112 7.11 -12.61 6.04
C SER A 112 7.31 -13.16 7.46
N ILE A 113 6.45 -12.75 8.40
CA ILE A 113 6.47 -13.23 9.79
C ILE A 113 6.21 -14.74 9.85
N ALA A 114 5.21 -15.24 9.12
CA ALA A 114 4.89 -16.66 9.09
C ALA A 114 6.07 -17.50 8.61
N ILE A 115 6.78 -17.05 7.57
CA ILE A 115 7.96 -17.72 7.03
C ILE A 115 9.10 -17.72 8.05
N TYR A 116 9.37 -16.58 8.70
CA TYR A 116 10.40 -16.48 9.72
C TYR A 116 10.10 -17.42 10.91
N ARG A 117 8.84 -17.48 11.35
CA ARG A 117 8.40 -18.36 12.44
C ARG A 117 8.56 -19.84 12.09
N ILE A 118 8.16 -20.26 10.88
CA ILE A 118 8.35 -21.64 10.41
C ILE A 118 9.83 -21.99 10.36
N LYS A 119 10.67 -21.10 9.80
CA LYS A 119 12.12 -21.29 9.74
C LYS A 119 12.73 -21.45 11.13
N ASN A 120 12.31 -20.62 12.09
CA ASN A 120 12.82 -20.67 13.47
C ASN A 120 12.42 -21.97 14.21
N ILE A 121 11.16 -22.41 14.06
CA ILE A 121 10.69 -23.69 14.63
C ILE A 121 11.44 -24.87 14.01
N TRP A 122 11.70 -24.81 12.70
CA TRP A 122 12.44 -25.87 12.03
C TRP A 122 13.89 -25.95 12.51
N LEU A 123 14.56 -24.80 12.65
CA LEU A 123 15.94 -24.70 13.15
C LEU A 123 16.09 -25.12 14.62
N SER A 124 15.05 -24.95 15.46
CA SER A 124 15.08 -25.43 16.83
C SER A 124 14.87 -26.94 16.94
N ARG A 125 14.15 -27.55 15.98
CA ARG A 125 13.89 -28.99 15.93
C ARG A 125 15.07 -29.79 15.38
N THR A 126 15.86 -29.23 14.48
CA THR A 126 17.11 -29.84 13.98
C THR A 126 18.30 -29.70 14.91
N ARG A 127 18.22 -28.83 15.92
CA ARG A 127 19.29 -28.61 16.91
C ARG A 127 19.20 -29.55 18.14
N LYS A 128 18.09 -30.28 18.31
CA LYS A 128 17.83 -31.22 19.43
C LYS A 128 17.94 -32.70 19.04
N THR A 129 18.45 -33.02 17.86
CA THR A 129 18.70 -34.38 17.35
C THR A 129 20.09 -34.46 16.76
#